data_AF-A0A7R7ZMQ5-F1
#
_entry.id   AF-A0A7R7ZMQ5-F1
#
_cell.length_a   1.000
_cell.length_b   1.000
_cell.length_c   1.000
_cell.angle_alpha   90.00
_cell.angle_beta   90.00
_cell.angle_gamma   90.00
#
_symmetry.space_group_name_H-M   'P 1'
#
loop_
_entity.id
_entity.type
_entity.pdbx_description
1 polymer ?
#
loop_
_entity_poly.entity_id
_entity_poly.type
_entity_poly.pdbx_seq_one_letter_code
_entity_poly.pdbx_strand_id
1 'polypeptide(L)'
;MAFSIPSVNILPRLPRWVSHWFGYRPTPPKPLPQYLVWIWSFFAAFCGLCVLQAIFNYSSYFERRHVPGIVASFGASAVLCYGAIDAPLAQPRALIFGHFLSALVGICVTKLFSLMPDEERFNSLRWLAASLSSAVAIVVMQVTQTTHPPAGATALLPAVDDAIWELSWYFLPVVLLSSVIIMAVALLLNNIQRRYPTFWIAPSPPPKPAPTPVTAPEHQKEHAEEELGGNTLLPR
;
A
#
# COMPACT_ATOMS: atom_id res chain seq x y z
N MET A 1 -12.13 -18.88 -4.00
CA MET A 1 -13.24 -18.47 -3.11
C MET A 1 -12.84 -17.18 -2.42
N ALA A 2 -13.46 -16.06 -2.75
CA ALA A 2 -13.21 -14.81 -2.04
C ALA A 2 -13.98 -14.86 -0.72
N PHE A 3 -13.28 -15.02 0.40
CA PHE A 3 -13.85 -14.83 1.73
C PHE A 3 -14.29 -13.37 1.85
N SER A 4 -15.60 -13.10 1.68
CA SER A 4 -16.19 -11.80 1.98
C SER A 4 -16.26 -11.67 3.50
N ILE A 5 -15.19 -11.18 4.11
CA ILE A 5 -15.17 -10.86 5.53
C ILE A 5 -16.14 -9.69 5.73
N PRO A 6 -17.22 -9.81 6.52
CA PRO A 6 -18.08 -8.68 6.82
C PRO A 6 -17.24 -7.62 7.53
N SER A 7 -17.00 -6.49 6.84
CA SER A 7 -16.23 -5.40 7.41
C SER A 7 -17.09 -4.72 8.47
N VAL A 8 -16.82 -5.03 9.74
CA VAL A 8 -17.32 -4.23 10.86
C VAL A 8 -16.66 -2.86 10.72
N ASN A 9 -17.34 -1.94 10.05
CA ASN A 9 -16.81 -0.60 9.84
C ASN A 9 -17.03 0.19 11.12
N ILE A 10 -16.01 0.22 11.98
CA ILE A 10 -16.03 0.91 13.27
C ILE A 10 -15.89 2.44 13.07
N LEU A 11 -15.34 2.87 11.93
CA LEU A 11 -15.02 4.28 11.66
C LEU A 11 -16.21 5.25 11.74
N PRO A 12 -17.43 4.92 11.28
CA PRO A 12 -18.59 5.80 11.42
C PRO A 12 -19.06 5.98 12.87
N ARG A 13 -18.63 5.10 13.80
CA ARG A 13 -18.99 5.18 15.22
C ARG A 13 -18.07 6.10 16.02
N LEU A 14 -16.91 6.47 15.47
CA LEU A 14 -15.95 7.34 16.12
C LEU A 14 -16.37 8.83 15.98
N PRO A 15 -15.91 9.71 16.88
CA PRO A 15 -16.08 11.15 16.71
C PRO A 15 -15.57 11.60 15.34
N ARG A 16 -16.30 12.52 14.67
CA ARG A 16 -16.02 12.92 13.28
C ARG A 16 -14.57 13.34 13.06
N TRP A 17 -14.00 14.10 14.00
CA TRP A 17 -12.62 14.56 13.94
C TRP A 17 -11.61 13.41 13.95
N VAL A 18 -11.83 12.36 14.76
CA VAL A 18 -10.99 11.15 14.76
C VAL A 18 -11.18 10.38 13.46
N SER A 19 -12.43 10.11 13.07
CA SER A 19 -12.73 9.31 11.88
C SER A 19 -12.12 9.92 10.60
N HIS A 20 -12.03 11.25 10.53
CA HIS A 20 -11.41 11.99 9.43
C HIS A 20 -9.94 11.61 9.24
N TRP A 21 -9.15 11.57 10.32
CA TRP A 21 -7.73 11.20 10.26
C TRP A 21 -7.50 9.72 9.93
N PHE A 22 -8.52 8.88 10.07
CA PHE A 22 -8.49 7.45 9.71
C PHE A 22 -9.09 7.17 8.31
N GLY A 23 -9.24 8.21 7.48
CA GLY A 23 -9.66 8.10 6.08
C GLY A 23 -11.17 8.01 5.87
N TYR A 24 -11.99 8.09 6.93
CA TYR A 24 -13.45 8.14 6.79
C TYR A 24 -13.88 9.49 6.20
N ARG A 25 -14.65 9.42 5.11
CA ARG A 25 -15.30 10.56 4.48
C ARG A 25 -16.73 10.15 4.11
N PRO A 26 -17.76 10.92 4.50
CA PRO A 26 -19.15 10.65 4.10
C PRO A 26 -19.32 10.68 2.57
N THR A 27 -18.62 11.60 1.92
CA THR A 27 -18.57 11.75 0.46
C THR A 27 -17.12 11.75 0.00
N PRO A 28 -16.79 11.12 -1.15
CA PRO A 28 -15.43 11.17 -1.67
C PRO A 28 -15.00 12.63 -1.90
N PRO A 29 -13.78 13.03 -1.51
CA PRO A 29 -13.29 14.38 -1.76
C PRO A 29 -13.18 14.64 -3.26
N LYS A 30 -13.31 15.90 -3.66
CA LYS A 30 -13.07 16.32 -5.04
C LYS A 30 -11.61 16.03 -5.42
N PRO A 31 -11.33 15.58 -6.65
CA PRO A 31 -9.96 15.38 -7.09
C PRO A 31 -9.22 16.72 -7.03
N LEU A 32 -8.01 16.71 -6.47
CA LEU A 32 -7.17 17.90 -6.42
C LEU A 32 -6.47 18.13 -7.77
N PRO A 33 -6.17 19.40 -8.13
CA PRO A 33 -5.25 19.70 -9.21
C PRO A 33 -3.89 19.00 -9.04
N GLN A 34 -3.30 18.56 -10.14
CA GLN A 34 -2.09 17.72 -10.13
C GLN A 34 -0.88 18.38 -9.44
N TYR A 35 -0.72 19.70 -9.57
CA TYR A 35 0.38 20.41 -8.90
C TYR A 35 0.26 20.39 -7.36
N LEU A 36 -0.96 20.48 -6.82
CA LEU A 36 -1.19 20.31 -5.38
C LEU A 36 -0.89 18.88 -4.96
N VAL A 37 -1.15 17.90 -5.83
CA VAL A 37 -0.71 16.52 -5.59
C VAL A 37 0.82 16.48 -5.51
N TRP A 38 1.57 17.07 -6.42
CA TRP A 38 3.04 17.04 -6.31
C TRP A 38 3.56 17.70 -5.03
N ILE A 39 3.00 18.86 -4.65
CA ILE A 39 3.38 19.59 -3.44
C ILE A 39 3.13 18.76 -2.18
N TRP A 40 1.92 18.21 -2.03
CA TRP A 40 1.60 17.39 -0.86
C TRP A 40 2.39 16.09 -0.80
N SER A 41 2.68 15.46 -1.96
CA SER A 41 3.50 14.25 -2.01
C SER A 41 4.94 14.54 -1.58
N PHE A 42 5.49 15.69 -1.99
CA PHE A 42 6.80 16.15 -1.54
C PHE A 42 6.85 16.36 -0.03
N PHE A 43 5.94 17.16 0.53
CA PHE A 43 5.94 17.42 1.98
C PHE A 43 5.70 16.15 2.79
N ALA A 44 4.77 15.28 2.36
CA ALA A 44 4.51 14.03 3.05
C ALA A 44 5.70 13.06 3.02
N ALA A 45 6.36 12.91 1.87
CA ALA A 45 7.56 12.09 1.75
C ALA A 45 8.73 12.67 2.54
N PHE A 46 9.00 13.96 2.43
CA PHE A 46 10.07 14.63 3.15
C PHE A 46 9.87 14.50 4.66
N CYS A 47 8.72 14.92 5.18
CA CYS A 47 8.42 14.81 6.61
C CYS A 47 8.43 13.34 7.09
N GLY A 48 7.86 12.41 6.32
CA GLY A 48 7.81 11.00 6.67
C GLY A 48 9.19 10.37 6.81
N LEU A 49 10.05 10.58 5.82
CA LEU A 49 11.41 10.06 5.82
C LEU A 49 12.30 10.78 6.84
N CYS A 50 12.12 12.09 7.05
CA CYS A 50 12.84 12.84 8.08
C CYS A 50 12.47 12.37 9.48
N VAL A 51 11.18 12.18 9.79
CA VAL A 51 10.74 11.68 11.10
C VAL A 51 11.29 10.28 11.35
N LEU A 52 11.21 9.38 10.35
CA LEU A 52 11.76 8.03 10.45
C LEU A 52 13.27 8.07 10.75
N GLN A 53 14.04 8.81 9.95
CA GLN A 53 15.49 8.92 10.13
C GLN A 53 15.85 9.63 11.43
N ALA A 54 15.12 10.67 11.83
CA ALA A 54 15.40 11.39 13.06
C ALA A 54 15.24 10.48 14.28
N ILE A 55 14.21 9.63 14.30
CA ILE A 55 13.99 8.66 15.38
C ILE A 55 15.15 7.67 15.46
N PHE A 56 15.59 7.08 14.34
CA PHE A 56 16.64 6.06 14.37
C PHE A 56 18.05 6.62 14.53
N ASN A 57 18.37 7.78 13.94
CA ASN A 57 19.71 8.37 14.00
C ASN A 57 19.98 9.18 15.29
N TYR A 58 18.96 9.81 15.90
CA TYR A 58 19.16 10.69 17.06
C TYR A 58 18.64 10.13 18.38
N SER A 59 18.01 8.95 18.36
CA SER A 59 17.67 8.25 19.60
C SER A 59 18.86 7.42 20.08
N SER A 60 19.40 7.79 21.24
CA SER A 60 20.48 7.03 21.91
C SER A 60 20.15 5.54 22.12
N TYR A 61 18.87 5.18 22.16
CA TYR A 61 18.44 3.80 22.29
C TYR A 61 18.70 2.95 21.03
N PHE A 62 18.48 3.52 19.84
CA PHE A 62 18.67 2.86 18.54
C PHE A 62 20.12 2.93 18.08
N GLU A 63 20.79 4.05 18.31
CA GLU A 63 22.21 4.25 18.02
C GLU A 63 23.08 3.22 18.74
N ARG A 64 22.85 2.99 20.03
CA ARG A 64 23.55 1.96 20.83
C ARG A 64 23.34 0.52 20.32
N ARG A 65 22.34 0.29 19.48
CA ARG A 65 22.04 -1.02 18.87
C ARG A 65 22.47 -1.10 17.42
N HIS A 66 23.16 -0.06 16.92
CA HIS A 66 23.58 0.05 15.52
C HIS A 66 22.43 -0.16 14.52
N VAL A 67 21.21 0.26 14.89
CA VAL A 67 20.07 0.20 13.97
C VAL A 67 20.30 1.24 12.86
N PRO A 68 20.23 0.86 11.57
CA PRO A 68 20.42 1.82 10.49
C PRO A 68 19.31 2.88 10.51
N GLY A 69 19.68 4.13 10.24
CA GLY A 69 18.76 5.27 10.24
C GLY A 69 17.56 5.10 9.32
N ILE A 70 17.75 4.43 8.20
CA ILE A 70 16.68 4.05 7.28
C ILE A 70 17.05 2.78 6.52
N VAL A 71 16.06 1.91 6.37
CA VAL A 71 16.13 0.79 5.43
C VAL A 71 15.58 1.25 4.09
N ALA A 72 16.34 1.03 3.00
CA ALA A 72 16.02 1.52 1.66
C ALA A 72 14.59 1.17 1.18
N SER A 73 14.04 0.03 1.62
CA SER A 73 12.65 -0.34 1.32
C SER A 73 11.63 0.73 1.74
N PHE A 74 11.84 1.43 2.87
CA PHE A 74 10.91 2.49 3.31
C PHE A 74 10.94 3.74 2.43
N GLY A 75 12.02 3.97 1.69
CA GLY A 75 12.06 4.99 0.64
C GLY A 75 11.07 4.66 -0.48
N ALA A 76 11.00 3.40 -0.91
CA ALA A 76 10.00 2.94 -1.88
C ALA A 76 8.58 2.91 -1.29
N SER A 77 8.42 2.56 0.00
CA SER A 77 7.13 2.66 0.70
C SER A 77 6.61 4.09 0.76
N ALA A 78 7.49 5.08 0.91
CA ALA A 78 7.14 6.49 0.86
C ALA A 78 6.57 6.91 -0.51
N VAL A 79 7.12 6.39 -1.62
CA VAL A 79 6.56 6.62 -2.97
C VAL A 79 5.11 6.17 -3.05
N LEU A 80 4.78 4.99 -2.51
CA LEU A 80 3.42 4.47 -2.49
C LEU A 80 2.52 5.24 -1.52
N CYS A 81 2.94 5.40 -0.26
CA CYS A 81 2.11 5.93 0.82
C CYS A 81 1.88 7.45 0.74
N TYR A 82 2.73 8.19 0.02
CA TYR A 82 2.63 9.64 -0.11
C TYR A 82 2.37 10.10 -1.55
N GLY A 83 2.86 9.35 -2.53
CA GLY A 83 2.65 9.63 -3.96
C GLY A 83 1.40 8.97 -4.51
N ALA A 84 1.30 7.64 -4.40
CA ALA A 84 0.22 6.82 -4.96
C ALA A 84 -0.80 6.38 -3.90
N ILE A 85 -1.36 7.36 -3.17
CA ILE A 85 -2.17 7.13 -1.95
C ILE A 85 -3.43 6.28 -2.17
N ASP A 86 -3.95 6.27 -3.40
CA ASP A 86 -5.16 5.53 -3.79
C ASP A 86 -4.84 4.07 -4.16
N ALA A 87 -3.56 3.74 -4.36
CA ALA A 87 -3.16 2.40 -4.77
C ALA A 87 -3.49 1.38 -3.66
N PRO A 88 -4.07 0.21 -4.00
CA PRO A 88 -4.28 -0.88 -3.03
C PRO A 88 -3.01 -1.30 -2.30
N LEU A 89 -1.87 -1.24 -2.99
CA LEU A 89 -0.54 -1.60 -2.48
C LEU A 89 0.00 -0.60 -1.44
N ALA A 90 -0.57 0.61 -1.36
CA ALA A 90 -0.20 1.64 -0.41
C ALA A 90 -1.04 1.59 0.88
N GLN A 91 -2.08 0.75 0.93
CA GLN A 91 -3.03 0.73 2.05
C GLN A 91 -2.46 0.05 3.31
N PRO A 92 -3.06 0.28 4.50
CA PRO A 92 -2.42 -0.07 5.76
C PRO A 92 -2.10 -1.54 5.96
N ARG A 93 -3.00 -2.42 5.53
CA ARG A 93 -2.78 -3.87 5.55
C ARG A 93 -1.54 -4.25 4.74
N ALA A 94 -1.40 -3.70 3.52
CA ALA A 94 -0.25 -4.00 2.67
C ALA A 94 1.05 -3.47 3.29
N LEU A 95 1.07 -2.20 3.73
CA LEU A 95 2.28 -1.61 4.30
C LEU A 95 2.77 -2.37 5.54
N ILE A 96 1.89 -2.60 6.52
CA ILE A 96 2.31 -3.17 7.81
C ILE A 96 2.61 -4.66 7.67
N PHE A 97 1.66 -5.44 7.18
CA PHE A 97 1.83 -6.89 7.12
C PHE A 97 2.75 -7.34 6.00
N GLY A 98 2.80 -6.60 4.88
CA GLY A 98 3.77 -6.87 3.82
C GLY A 98 5.19 -6.80 4.38
N HIS A 99 5.57 -5.68 4.99
CA HIS A 99 6.89 -5.54 5.59
C HIS A 99 7.16 -6.55 6.72
N PHE A 100 6.23 -6.73 7.65
CA PHE A 100 6.44 -7.62 8.79
C PHE A 100 6.62 -9.08 8.37
N LEU A 101 5.75 -9.60 7.50
CA LEU A 101 5.85 -10.98 7.03
C LEU A 101 7.10 -11.20 6.17
N SER A 102 7.45 -10.22 5.32
CA SER A 102 8.69 -10.28 4.55
C SER A 102 9.93 -10.29 5.44
N ALA A 103 9.99 -9.44 6.47
CA ALA A 103 11.10 -9.43 7.41
C ALA A 103 11.22 -10.75 8.18
N LEU A 104 10.08 -11.33 8.58
CA LEU A 104 10.03 -12.65 9.24
C LEU A 104 10.57 -13.75 8.33
N VAL A 105 10.10 -13.82 7.08
CA VAL A 105 10.61 -14.76 6.08
C VAL A 105 12.11 -14.58 5.89
N GLY A 106 12.57 -13.34 5.72
CA GLY A 106 13.97 -13.00 5.57
C GLY A 106 14.86 -13.52 6.69
N ILE A 107 14.50 -13.23 7.94
CA ILE A 107 15.25 -13.70 9.11
C ILE A 107 15.24 -15.23 9.18
N CYS A 108 14.09 -15.88 8.98
CA CYS A 108 13.98 -17.33 9.04
C CYS A 108 14.87 -18.03 7.99
N VAL A 109 14.81 -17.58 6.74
CA VAL A 109 15.61 -18.16 5.64
C VAL A 109 17.10 -17.92 5.87
N THR A 110 17.51 -16.70 6.22
CA THR A 110 18.93 -16.42 6.49
C THR A 110 19.46 -17.19 7.70
N LYS A 111 18.68 -17.31 8.78
CA LYS A 111 19.03 -18.14 9.94
C LYS A 111 19.15 -19.62 9.58
N LEU A 112 18.29 -20.14 8.71
CA LEU A 112 18.40 -21.52 8.24
C LEU A 112 19.70 -21.75 7.48
N PHE A 113 20.11 -20.79 6.65
CA PHE A 113 21.39 -20.83 5.95
C PHE A 113 22.58 -20.69 6.91
N SER A 114 22.45 -19.93 8.00
CA SER A 114 23.52 -19.78 9.01
C SER A 114 23.71 -21.01 9.89
N LEU A 115 22.87 -22.06 9.77
CA LEU A 115 23.09 -23.35 10.44
C LEU A 115 24.07 -24.26 9.71
N MET A 116 24.60 -23.82 8.56
CA MET A 116 25.64 -24.56 7.85
C MET A 116 26.92 -24.63 8.70
N PRO A 117 27.66 -25.76 8.70
CA PRO A 117 28.82 -25.95 9.59
C PRO A 117 30.01 -25.01 9.33
N ASP A 118 30.02 -24.35 8.17
CA ASP A 118 31.14 -23.57 7.67
C ASP A 118 30.68 -22.15 7.37
N GLU A 119 31.24 -21.19 8.11
CA GLU A 119 30.97 -19.75 7.98
C GLU A 119 31.36 -19.21 6.60
N GLU A 120 32.42 -19.74 5.97
CA GLU A 120 32.78 -19.34 4.60
C GLU A 120 31.70 -19.78 3.60
N ARG A 121 31.13 -20.97 3.83
CA ARG A 121 30.02 -21.48 3.02
C ARG A 121 28.74 -20.67 3.22
N PHE A 122 28.44 -20.25 4.45
CA PHE A 122 27.32 -19.35 4.70
C PHE A 122 27.51 -18.05 3.92
N ASN A 123 28.65 -17.38 4.09
CA ASN A 123 28.93 -16.10 3.44
C ASN A 123 28.89 -16.20 1.90
N SER A 124 29.46 -17.26 1.32
CA SER A 124 29.41 -17.47 -0.13
C SER A 124 28.00 -17.78 -0.67
N LEU A 125 27.07 -18.24 0.16
CA LEU A 125 25.68 -18.57 -0.23
C LEU A 125 24.65 -17.51 0.21
N ARG A 126 25.06 -16.40 0.83
CA ARG A 126 24.14 -15.33 1.28
C ARG A 126 23.30 -14.73 0.15
N TRP A 127 23.85 -14.60 -1.05
CA TRP A 127 23.11 -14.13 -2.23
C TRP A 127 21.93 -15.06 -2.58
N LEU A 128 22.08 -16.37 -2.35
CA LEU A 128 21.03 -17.35 -2.59
C LEU A 128 19.95 -17.27 -1.50
N ALA A 129 20.35 -17.12 -0.24
CA ALA A 129 19.43 -16.85 0.87
C ALA A 129 18.60 -15.58 0.60
N ALA A 130 19.25 -14.49 0.17
CA ALA A 130 18.59 -13.23 -0.21
C ALA A 130 17.52 -13.42 -1.29
N SER A 131 17.87 -14.15 -2.35
CA SER A 131 16.98 -14.43 -3.47
C SER A 131 15.80 -15.31 -3.06
N LEU A 132 16.07 -16.36 -2.27
CA LEU A 132 15.05 -17.27 -1.75
C LEU A 132 14.09 -16.55 -0.79
N SER A 133 14.60 -15.73 0.12
CA SER A 133 13.80 -14.90 1.02
C SER A 133 12.81 -14.03 0.25
N SER A 134 13.27 -13.37 -0.81
CA SER A 134 12.42 -12.51 -1.64
C SER A 134 11.32 -13.30 -2.36
N ALA A 135 11.69 -14.43 -2.99
CA ALA A 135 10.74 -15.27 -3.70
C ALA A 135 9.67 -15.84 -2.78
N VAL A 136 10.07 -16.33 -1.60
CA VAL A 136 9.12 -16.83 -0.58
C VAL A 136 8.25 -15.69 -0.05
N ALA A 137 8.83 -14.52 0.23
CA ALA A 137 8.07 -13.37 0.71
C ALA A 137 7.01 -12.89 -0.30
N ILE A 138 7.31 -12.92 -1.60
CA ILE A 138 6.34 -12.62 -2.67
C ILE A 138 5.15 -13.57 -2.58
N VAL A 139 5.40 -14.89 -2.51
CA VAL A 139 4.32 -15.89 -2.41
C VAL A 139 3.54 -15.72 -1.10
N VAL A 140 4.21 -15.50 0.02
CA VAL A 140 3.57 -15.26 1.31
C VAL A 140 2.63 -14.06 1.21
N MET A 141 3.10 -12.93 0.69
CA MET A 141 2.28 -11.72 0.51
C MET A 141 1.09 -11.94 -0.44
N GLN A 142 1.26 -12.73 -1.50
CA GLN A 142 0.17 -13.10 -2.41
C GLN A 142 -0.88 -13.94 -1.70
N VAL A 143 -0.46 -14.95 -0.93
CA VAL A 143 -1.37 -15.83 -0.18
C VAL A 143 -2.11 -15.04 0.90
N THR A 144 -1.42 -14.16 1.63
CA THR A 144 -2.02 -13.35 2.71
C THR A 144 -2.74 -12.12 2.20
N GLN A 145 -2.70 -11.80 0.91
CA GLN A 145 -3.26 -10.57 0.34
C GLN A 145 -2.70 -9.32 1.04
N THR A 146 -1.39 -9.28 1.23
CA THR A 146 -0.64 -8.17 1.86
C THR A 146 0.48 -7.67 0.95
N THR A 147 0.36 -7.85 -0.36
CA THR A 147 1.35 -7.44 -1.35
C THR A 147 1.73 -5.97 -1.20
N HIS A 148 2.98 -5.74 -0.83
CA HIS A 148 3.61 -4.43 -0.77
C HIS A 148 4.99 -4.57 -1.42
N PRO A 149 5.17 -4.16 -2.69
CA PRO A 149 6.41 -4.40 -3.42
C PRO A 149 7.70 -3.99 -2.68
N PRO A 150 7.74 -2.86 -1.95
CA PRO A 150 8.91 -2.50 -1.14
C PRO A 150 9.30 -3.56 -0.08
N ALA A 151 8.33 -4.32 0.42
CA ALA A 151 8.58 -5.37 1.39
C ALA A 151 9.34 -6.57 0.79
N GLY A 152 9.34 -6.77 -0.53
CA GLY A 152 10.21 -7.76 -1.17
C GLY A 152 11.69 -7.45 -0.90
N ALA A 153 12.08 -6.18 -0.99
CA ALA A 153 13.41 -5.72 -0.60
C ALA A 153 13.65 -5.87 0.90
N THR A 154 12.63 -5.73 1.75
CA THR A 154 12.78 -5.99 3.20
C THR A 154 13.17 -7.44 3.51
N ALA A 155 12.67 -8.41 2.74
CA ALA A 155 12.93 -9.83 2.98
C ALA A 155 14.39 -10.24 2.73
N LEU A 156 15.08 -9.62 1.77
CA LEU A 156 16.46 -9.98 1.45
C LEU A 156 17.51 -9.36 2.38
N LEU A 157 17.16 -8.30 3.12
CA LEU A 157 18.10 -7.51 3.91
C LEU A 157 18.91 -8.30 4.94
N PRO A 158 18.31 -9.21 5.73
CA PRO A 158 19.09 -10.02 6.66
C PRO A 158 20.22 -10.81 6.00
N ALA A 159 20.06 -11.16 4.71
CA ALA A 159 21.07 -11.89 3.97
C ALA A 159 22.11 -10.97 3.29
N VAL A 160 21.84 -9.68 3.04
CA VAL A 160 22.75 -8.80 2.26
C VAL A 160 23.41 -7.69 3.07
N ASP A 161 22.85 -7.35 4.23
CA ASP A 161 23.32 -6.24 5.06
C ASP A 161 23.73 -6.78 6.44
N ASP A 162 25.01 -6.63 6.78
CA ASP A 162 25.57 -7.13 8.03
C ASP A 162 25.00 -6.42 9.26
N ALA A 163 24.75 -5.12 9.19
CA ALA A 163 24.14 -4.40 10.30
C ALA A 163 22.73 -4.93 10.58
N ILE A 164 21.97 -5.27 9.53
CA ILE A 164 20.64 -5.87 9.68
C ILE A 164 20.73 -7.32 10.17
N TRP A 165 21.72 -8.08 9.70
CA TRP A 165 21.96 -9.43 10.18
C TRP A 165 22.26 -9.46 11.69
N GLU A 166 23.09 -8.53 12.17
CA GLU A 166 23.44 -8.36 13.59
C GLU A 166 22.22 -8.04 14.46
N LEU A 167 21.24 -7.27 13.95
CA LEU A 167 19.98 -7.06 14.66
C LEU A 167 19.20 -8.36 14.88
N SER A 168 19.37 -9.34 14.00
CA SER A 168 18.71 -10.65 14.07
C SER A 168 17.19 -10.49 14.32
N TRP A 169 16.64 -11.14 15.34
CA TRP A 169 15.21 -11.03 15.68
C TRP A 169 14.74 -9.62 16.03
N TYR A 170 15.65 -8.73 16.44
CA TYR A 170 15.35 -7.33 16.71
C TYR A 170 15.00 -6.54 15.44
N PHE A 171 15.29 -7.08 14.25
CA PHE A 171 14.87 -6.49 12.99
C PHE A 171 13.33 -6.40 12.86
N LEU A 172 12.58 -7.37 13.40
CA LEU A 172 11.12 -7.39 13.33
C LEU A 172 10.45 -6.16 13.98
N PRO A 173 10.72 -5.82 15.26
CA PRO A 173 10.16 -4.61 15.86
C PRO A 173 10.67 -3.32 15.19
N VAL A 174 11.89 -3.28 14.66
CA VAL A 174 12.41 -2.12 13.91
C VAL A 174 11.60 -1.90 12.63
N VAL A 175 11.34 -2.95 11.86
CA VAL A 175 10.52 -2.90 10.64
C VAL A 175 9.08 -2.51 10.97
N LEU A 176 8.50 -3.10 12.01
CA LEU A 176 7.13 -2.79 12.43
C LEU A 176 7.00 -1.31 12.86
N LEU A 177 7.93 -0.82 13.68
CA LEU A 177 7.98 0.59 14.09
C LEU A 177 8.11 1.51 12.87
N SER A 178 8.98 1.17 11.93
CA SER A 178 9.18 1.93 10.70
C SER A 178 7.90 2.02 9.87
N SER A 179 7.20 0.89 9.68
CA SER A 179 5.89 0.88 9.00
C SER A 179 4.85 1.72 9.72
N VAL A 180 4.82 1.70 11.06
CA VAL A 180 3.89 2.51 11.86
C VAL A 180 4.21 4.00 11.75
N ILE A 181 5.49 4.40 11.74
CA ILE A 181 5.89 5.81 11.56
C ILE A 181 5.45 6.31 10.19
N ILE A 182 5.73 5.57 9.12
CA ILE A 182 5.29 5.93 7.75
C ILE A 182 3.76 6.01 7.70
N MET A 183 3.06 5.05 8.30
CA MET A 183 1.59 5.09 8.41
C MET A 183 1.09 6.34 9.11
N ALA A 184 1.66 6.67 10.28
CA ALA A 184 1.23 7.80 11.08
C ALA A 184 1.39 9.11 10.32
N VAL A 185 2.52 9.31 9.65
CA VAL A 185 2.72 10.50 8.82
C VAL A 185 1.80 10.50 7.61
N ALA A 186 1.52 9.35 6.99
CA ALA A 186 0.56 9.25 5.89
C ALA A 186 -0.86 9.62 6.34
N LEU A 187 -1.29 9.16 7.52
CA LEU A 187 -2.57 9.54 8.11
C LEU A 187 -2.64 11.04 8.40
N LEU A 188 -1.56 11.65 8.88
CA LEU A 188 -1.53 13.08 9.19
C LEU A 188 -1.47 13.94 7.93
N LEU A 189 -0.52 13.73 7.03
CA LEU A 189 -0.31 14.68 5.93
C LEU A 189 -1.27 14.45 4.76
N ASN A 190 -1.61 13.19 4.43
CA ASN A 190 -2.54 12.95 3.34
C ASN A 190 -3.98 13.36 3.69
N ASN A 191 -4.40 13.34 4.96
CA ASN A 191 -5.77 13.71 5.32
C ASN A 191 -6.02 15.22 5.47
N ILE A 192 -5.01 16.08 5.25
CA ILE A 192 -5.22 17.54 5.28
C ILE A 192 -6.08 17.98 4.10
N GLN A 193 -5.73 17.58 2.88
CA GLN A 193 -6.50 17.90 1.67
C GLN A 193 -6.90 16.67 0.84
N ARG A 194 -6.32 15.50 1.11
CA ARG A 194 -6.65 14.24 0.41
C ARG A 194 -7.35 13.28 1.38
N ARG A 195 -7.41 12.01 1.00
CA ARG A 195 -8.01 10.93 1.79
C ARG A 195 -7.07 9.74 1.82
N TYR A 196 -6.65 9.34 3.01
CA TYR A 196 -5.88 8.11 3.23
C TYR A 196 -6.24 7.52 4.60
N PRO A 197 -6.36 6.19 4.75
CA PRO A 197 -6.44 5.21 3.67
C PRO A 197 -7.78 5.28 2.94
N THR A 198 -7.84 4.68 1.75
CA THR A 198 -9.11 4.42 1.06
C THR A 198 -9.86 3.25 1.70
N PHE A 199 -9.11 2.25 2.19
CA PHE A 199 -9.62 1.13 2.97
C PHE A 199 -8.54 0.58 3.92
N TRP A 200 -8.96 -0.03 5.03
CA TRP A 200 -8.04 -0.60 6.03
C TRP A 200 -7.69 -2.07 5.78
N ILE A 201 -8.70 -2.88 5.42
CA ILE A 201 -8.57 -4.35 5.34
C ILE A 201 -8.76 -4.85 3.91
N ALA A 202 -9.86 -4.47 3.27
CA ALA A 202 -10.22 -4.92 1.93
C ALA A 202 -10.74 -3.76 1.08
N PRO A 203 -10.42 -3.72 -0.24
CA PRO A 203 -11.04 -2.77 -1.15
C PRO A 203 -12.56 -2.91 -1.16
N SER A 204 -13.28 -1.81 -1.31
CA SER A 204 -14.71 -1.87 -1.57
C SER A 204 -14.94 -2.44 -2.98
N PRO A 205 -15.99 -3.25 -3.21
CA PRO A 205 -16.32 -3.71 -4.55
C PRO A 205 -16.51 -2.52 -5.49
N PRO A 206 -16.10 -2.60 -6.76
CA PRO A 206 -16.38 -1.55 -7.72
C PRO A 206 -17.91 -1.32 -7.78
N PRO A 207 -18.36 -0.05 -7.94
CA PRO A 207 -19.77 0.24 -8.13
C PRO A 207 -20.32 -0.63 -9.27
N LYS A 208 -21.48 -1.26 -9.08
CA LYS A 208 -22.17 -1.96 -10.17
C LYS A 208 -22.32 -0.98 -11.33
N PRO A 209 -22.03 -1.38 -12.59
CA PRO A 209 -22.32 -0.54 -13.75
C PRO A 209 -23.77 -0.07 -13.65
N ALA A 210 -23.99 1.23 -13.79
CA ALA A 210 -25.36 1.74 -13.90
C ALA A 210 -26.02 1.00 -15.06
N PRO A 211 -27.28 0.55 -14.94
CA PRO A 211 -27.98 -0.04 -16.07
C PRO A 211 -27.90 0.94 -17.22
N THR A 212 -27.30 0.51 -18.33
CA THR A 212 -27.23 1.29 -19.57
C THR A 212 -28.63 1.77 -19.87
N PRO A 213 -28.87 3.08 -20.10
CA PRO A 213 -30.13 3.52 -20.64
C PRO A 213 -30.35 2.71 -21.90
N VAL A 214 -31.36 1.84 -21.91
CA VAL A 214 -31.77 1.14 -23.13
C VAL A 214 -32.25 2.24 -24.04
N THR A 215 -31.38 2.73 -24.91
CA THR A 215 -31.78 3.50 -26.08
C THR A 215 -32.68 2.57 -26.86
N ALA A 216 -33.98 2.89 -26.91
CA ALA A 216 -34.92 2.20 -27.76
C ALA A 216 -34.33 2.13 -29.18
N PRO A 217 -34.41 0.98 -29.89
CA PRO A 217 -33.84 0.84 -31.22
C PRO A 217 -34.37 1.96 -32.13
N GLU A 218 -33.44 2.66 -32.77
CA GLU A 218 -33.67 3.78 -33.69
C GLU A 218 -34.67 3.45 -34.81
N HIS A 219 -34.84 2.16 -35.11
CA HIS A 219 -35.77 1.63 -36.10
C HIS A 219 -37.26 1.84 -35.79
N GLN A 220 -37.63 2.15 -34.55
CA GLN A 220 -39.02 2.52 -34.23
C GLN A 220 -39.34 3.99 -34.50
N LYS A 221 -38.33 4.86 -34.69
CA LYS A 221 -38.56 6.27 -35.04
C LYS A 221 -38.74 6.47 -36.54
N GLU A 222 -37.95 5.77 -37.36
CA GLU A 222 -38.06 5.86 -38.82
C GLU A 222 -39.41 5.35 -39.34
N HIS A 223 -39.93 4.23 -38.82
CA HIS A 223 -41.25 3.73 -39.22
C HIS A 223 -42.42 4.66 -38.82
N ALA A 224 -42.29 5.42 -37.73
CA ALA A 224 -43.31 6.38 -37.32
C ALA A 224 -43.28 7.67 -38.15
N GLU A 225 -42.11 8.05 -38.68
CA GLU A 225 -41.95 9.23 -39.55
C GLU A 225 -42.31 8.92 -41.02
N GLU A 226 -42.08 7.69 -41.50
CA GLU A 226 -42.52 7.25 -42.83
C GLU A 226 -44.06 7.12 -42.94
N GLU A 227 -44.74 6.63 -41.90
CA GLU A 227 -46.22 6.59 -41.91
C GLU A 227 -46.84 8.00 -41.93
N LEU A 228 -46.16 9.01 -41.38
CA LEU A 228 -46.67 10.39 -41.35
C LEU A 228 -46.35 11.18 -42.63
N GLY A 229 -45.28 10.84 -43.34
CA GLY A 229 -44.83 11.54 -44.56
C GLY A 229 -45.47 11.09 -45.88
N GLY A 230 -46.08 9.90 -45.91
CA GLY A 230 -46.54 9.25 -47.14
C GLY A 230 -47.83 9.77 -47.78
N ASN A 231 -48.62 10.64 -47.13
CA ASN A 231 -50.00 10.93 -47.56
C ASN A 231 -50.27 12.34 -48.10
N THR A 232 -49.25 13.02 -48.65
CA THR A 232 -49.43 14.38 -49.22
C THR A 232 -49.01 14.43 -50.70
N LEU A 233 -49.79 13.80 -51.58
CA LEU A 233 -49.82 14.13 -53.02
C LEU A 233 -51.22 14.65 -53.40
N LEU A 234 -51.23 15.88 -53.93
CA LEU A 234 -52.34 16.82 -54.14
C LEU A 234 -53.28 16.43 -55.31
N PRO A 235 -54.51 16.97 -55.37
CA PRO A 235 -55.21 17.17 -56.63
C PRO A 235 -55.37 18.67 -56.98
N ARG A 236 -54.80 19.08 -58.12
CA ARG A 236 -55.41 20.02 -59.08
C ARG A 236 -54.90 19.70 -60.48
#